data_AF-A0A2W6BG80-F1
#
_entry.id   AF-A0A2W6BG80-F1
#
_cell.length_a   1.000
_cell.length_b   1.000
_cell.length_c   1.000
_cell.angle_alpha   90.00
_cell.angle_beta   90.00
_cell.angle_gamma   90.00
#
_symmetry.space_group_name_H-M   'P 1'
#
loop_
_entity.id
_entity.type
_entity.pdbx_description
1 polymer ?
#
loop_
_entity_poly.entity_id
_entity_poly.type
_entity_poly.pdbx_seq_one_letter_code
_entity_poly.pdbx_strand_id
1 'polypeptide(L)'
;MNLTIASGTTLTGATIATGSFYCVQAQFNAPGQIVAAVFVTSTSTTASLNVCGSISTFTAASATAAGQVIIGGQSFSVAPGVTFTGATPATGGIFCLSAVFNASSQLNSGSFSAPLAAAEINSLQGAGGYRVGRSYND
;
A
#
# COMPACT_ATOMS: atom_id res chain seq x y z
N MET A 1 -10.07 4.02 4.55
CA MET A 1 -10.82 3.52 5.72
C MET A 1 -9.98 3.78 6.95
N ASN A 2 -10.40 4.68 7.82
CA ASN A 2 -9.74 5.01 9.08
C ASN A 2 -10.38 4.19 10.20
N LEU A 3 -9.58 3.40 10.92
CA LEU A 3 -10.02 2.73 12.14
C LEU A 3 -9.78 3.67 13.32
N THR A 4 -10.84 4.00 14.06
CA THR A 4 -10.77 4.88 15.25
C THR A 4 -10.77 4.06 16.54
N ILE A 5 -9.96 4.47 17.51
CA ILE A 5 -9.88 3.84 18.83
C ILE A 5 -10.75 4.64 19.80
N ALA A 6 -11.62 3.97 20.56
CA ALA A 6 -12.44 4.61 21.58
C ALA A 6 -11.57 5.14 22.75
N SER A 7 -12.04 6.18 23.43
CA SER A 7 -11.31 6.70 24.59
C SER A 7 -11.23 5.65 25.70
N GLY A 8 -10.07 5.51 26.33
CA GLY A 8 -9.87 4.55 27.43
C GLY A 8 -9.66 3.11 26.98
N THR A 9 -9.60 2.83 25.68
CA THR A 9 -9.25 1.51 25.16
C THR A 9 -7.81 1.15 25.54
N THR A 10 -7.64 0.00 26.19
CA THR A 10 -6.33 -0.58 26.46
C THR A 10 -5.95 -1.53 25.32
N LEU A 11 -4.77 -1.31 24.73
CA LEU A 11 -4.16 -2.19 23.75
C LEU A 11 -3.16 -3.09 24.48
N THR A 12 -3.31 -4.41 24.36
CA THR A 12 -2.48 -5.39 25.08
C THR A 12 -1.81 -6.37 24.11
N GLY A 13 -0.97 -7.27 24.63
CA GLY A 13 -0.26 -8.27 23.83
C GLY A 13 1.18 -7.88 23.52
N ALA A 14 1.59 -8.05 22.27
CA ALA A 14 2.95 -7.76 21.82
C ALA A 14 3.33 -6.29 21.99
N THR A 15 4.57 -6.02 22.39
CA THR A 15 5.14 -4.68 22.32
C THR A 15 5.15 -4.21 20.87
N ILE A 16 4.45 -3.10 20.62
CA ILE A 16 4.38 -2.50 19.29
C ILE A 16 5.66 -1.73 19.04
N ALA A 17 6.41 -2.13 18.01
CA ALA A 17 7.57 -1.45 17.49
C ALA A 17 7.27 -0.98 16.07
N THR A 18 7.77 0.19 15.71
CA THR A 18 7.72 0.66 14.32
C THR A 18 8.43 -0.33 13.41
N GLY A 19 7.82 -0.66 12.27
CA GLY A 19 8.43 -1.53 11.25
C GLY A 19 7.94 -2.97 11.28
N SER A 20 7.37 -3.46 12.38
CA SER A 20 6.92 -4.85 12.52
C SER A 20 5.49 -5.08 12.04
N PHE A 21 5.24 -6.31 11.56
CA PHE A 21 3.88 -6.77 11.23
C PHE A 21 3.22 -7.39 12.46
N TYR A 22 2.00 -6.95 12.72
CA TYR A 22 1.18 -7.48 13.80
C TYR A 22 -0.18 -7.89 13.25
N CYS A 23 -0.66 -9.03 13.75
CA CYS A 23 -2.07 -9.33 13.66
C CYS A 23 -2.77 -8.60 14.81
N VAL A 24 -3.92 -7.98 14.54
CA VAL A 24 -4.73 -7.32 15.55
C VAL A 24 -6.04 -8.07 15.67
N GLN A 25 -6.32 -8.59 16.86
CA GLN A 25 -7.65 -9.06 17.23
C GLN A 25 -8.34 -7.93 17.98
N ALA A 26 -9.29 -7.26 17.33
CA ALA A 26 -10.00 -6.10 17.87
C ALA A 26 -11.47 -6.40 18.13
N GLN A 27 -11.99 -5.85 19.23
CA GLN A 27 -13.43 -5.76 19.51
C GLN A 27 -13.91 -4.35 19.20
N PHE A 28 -15.03 -4.26 18.49
CA PHE A 28 -15.64 -2.99 18.07
C PHE A 28 -16.90 -2.71 18.86
N ASN A 29 -17.17 -1.43 19.17
CA ASN A 29 -18.48 -0.99 19.64
C ASN A 29 -19.47 -0.79 18.47
N ALA A 30 -20.72 -0.49 18.78
CA ALA A 30 -21.76 -0.27 17.76
C ALA A 30 -21.42 0.85 16.75
N PRO A 31 -20.76 1.96 17.15
CA PRO A 31 -20.19 2.93 16.22
C PRO A 31 -19.01 2.46 15.34
N GLY A 32 -18.46 1.26 15.57
CA GLY A 32 -17.30 0.74 14.84
C GLY A 32 -15.94 1.19 15.38
N GLN A 33 -15.87 1.66 16.63
CA GLN A 33 -14.61 2.03 17.28
C GLN A 33 -14.01 0.84 18.03
N ILE A 34 -12.68 0.74 18.06
CA ILE A 34 -11.97 -0.29 18.82
C ILE A 34 -12.11 0.00 20.33
N VAL A 35 -12.69 -0.94 21.08
CA VAL A 35 -12.86 -0.86 22.56
C VAL A 35 -11.95 -1.79 23.34
N ALA A 36 -11.41 -2.82 22.69
CA ALA A 36 -10.35 -3.68 23.19
C ALA A 36 -9.59 -4.27 22.00
N ALA A 37 -8.28 -4.42 22.12
CA ALA A 37 -7.49 -5.12 21.11
C ALA A 37 -6.25 -5.79 21.68
N VAL A 38 -5.92 -6.95 21.11
CA VAL A 38 -4.69 -7.68 21.40
C VAL A 38 -3.83 -7.70 20.13
N PHE A 39 -2.61 -7.20 20.25
CA PHE A 39 -1.58 -7.34 19.22
C PHE A 39 -0.90 -8.69 19.39
N VAL A 40 -0.89 -9.47 18.31
CA VAL A 40 -0.12 -10.71 18.23
C VAL A 40 1.03 -10.48 17.27
N THR A 41 2.26 -10.78 17.70
CA THR A 41 3.43 -10.75 16.84
C THR A 41 3.18 -11.66 15.64
N SER A 42 3.24 -11.11 14.43
CA SER A 42 3.25 -11.94 13.23
C SER A 42 4.54 -12.77 13.23
N THR A 43 4.44 -14.08 13.04
CA THR A 43 5.62 -14.93 12.75
C THR A 43 6.14 -14.67 11.33
N SER A 44 5.38 -13.96 10.49
CA SER A 44 5.80 -13.55 9.17
C SER A 44 6.66 -12.30 9.24
N THR A 45 7.93 -12.44 8.86
CA THR A 45 8.88 -11.34 8.69
C THR A 45 8.65 -10.54 7.40
N THR A 46 7.66 -10.96 6.60
CA THR A 46 7.30 -10.34 5.34
C THR A 46 5.79 -10.20 5.20
N ALA A 47 5.34 -9.15 4.53
CA ALA A 47 3.94 -8.94 4.20
C ALA A 47 3.82 -8.57 2.73
N SER A 48 2.87 -9.18 2.01
CA SER A 48 2.59 -8.82 0.62
C SER A 48 1.57 -7.67 0.55
N LEU A 49 1.77 -6.80 -0.42
CA LEU A 49 0.92 -5.67 -0.75
C LEU A 49 0.58 -5.72 -2.22
N ASN A 50 -0.68 -5.48 -2.55
CA ASN A 50 -1.09 -5.12 -3.89
C ASN A 50 -1.87 -3.81 -3.82
N VAL A 51 -1.34 -2.76 -4.44
CA VAL A 51 -1.95 -1.43 -4.46
C VAL A 51 -1.91 -0.87 -5.87
N CYS A 52 -3.04 -0.37 -6.35
CA CYS A 52 -3.14 0.28 -7.65
C CYS A 52 -3.51 1.75 -7.45
N GLY A 53 -2.88 2.63 -8.23
CA GLY A 53 -3.17 4.05 -8.17
C GLY A 53 -2.21 4.89 -9.00
N SER A 54 -2.46 6.19 -9.01
CA SER A 54 -1.54 7.15 -9.61
C SER A 54 -0.28 7.26 -8.77
N ILE A 55 0.89 7.20 -9.40
CA ILE A 55 2.17 7.47 -8.73
C ILE A 55 2.36 8.98 -8.65
N SER A 56 2.35 9.56 -7.46
CA SER A 56 2.63 10.99 -7.28
C SER A 56 4.10 11.29 -7.07
N THR A 57 4.85 10.35 -6.50
CA THR A 57 6.29 10.48 -6.27
C THR A 57 6.95 9.12 -6.33
N PHE A 58 8.08 9.05 -7.00
CA PHE A 58 8.92 7.87 -7.03
C PHE A 58 10.39 8.27 -6.93
N THR A 59 11.08 7.75 -5.92
CA THR A 59 12.51 7.88 -5.70
C THR A 59 13.07 6.47 -5.56
N ALA A 60 13.86 6.04 -6.55
CA ALA A 60 14.48 4.72 -6.52
C ALA A 60 15.43 4.59 -5.31
N ALA A 61 15.46 3.40 -4.71
CA ALA A 61 16.48 3.08 -3.72
C ALA A 61 17.85 2.99 -4.40
N SER A 62 18.90 3.49 -3.75
CA SER A 62 20.27 3.23 -4.16
C SER A 62 20.80 2.00 -3.42
N ALA A 63 22.02 1.56 -3.72
CA ALA A 63 22.66 0.45 -3.01
C ALA A 63 22.74 0.67 -1.48
N THR A 64 22.76 1.92 -1.03
CA THR A 64 22.97 2.28 0.38
C THR A 64 21.89 3.18 0.98
N ALA A 65 21.04 3.79 0.17
CA ALA A 65 19.98 4.70 0.62
C ALA A 65 18.58 4.15 0.29
N ALA A 66 17.67 4.31 1.24
CA ALA A 66 16.27 3.95 1.06
C ALA A 66 15.62 4.84 -0.02
N GLY A 67 14.70 4.24 -0.77
CA GLY A 67 13.85 4.95 -1.73
C GLY A 67 12.46 5.25 -1.15
N GLN A 68 11.60 5.83 -1.97
CA GLN A 68 10.20 6.10 -1.63
C GLN A 68 9.30 5.93 -2.86
N VAL A 69 8.11 5.39 -2.66
CA VAL A 69 7.03 5.42 -3.65
C VAL A 69 5.75 5.91 -3.00
N ILE A 70 5.08 6.86 -3.64
CA ILE A 70 3.75 7.32 -3.25
C ILE A 70 2.77 6.93 -4.35
N ILE A 71 1.84 6.02 -4.03
CA ILE A 71 0.88 5.46 -4.98
C ILE A 71 -0.53 5.51 -4.38
N GLY A 72 -1.49 6.08 -5.12
CA GLY A 72 -2.86 6.25 -4.63
C GLY A 72 -2.95 7.09 -3.34
N GLY A 73 -1.97 7.98 -3.11
CA GLY A 73 -1.85 8.79 -1.89
C GLY A 73 -1.17 8.09 -0.70
N GLN A 74 -0.77 6.83 -0.85
CA GLN A 74 -0.10 6.07 0.21
C GLN A 74 1.41 6.10 0.01
N SER A 75 2.15 6.53 1.03
CA SER A 75 3.62 6.56 1.03
C SER A 75 4.20 5.24 1.53
N PHE A 76 5.10 4.66 0.75
CA PHE A 76 5.84 3.45 1.09
C PHE A 76 7.35 3.70 0.96
N SER A 77 8.11 3.32 1.99
CA SER A 77 9.56 3.35 1.97
C SER A 77 10.11 2.12 1.26
N VAL A 78 11.13 2.29 0.43
CA VAL A 78 11.81 1.21 -0.29
C VAL A 78 13.14 0.92 0.39
N ALA A 79 13.45 -0.34 0.70
CA ALA A 79 14.71 -0.67 1.35
C ALA A 79 15.92 -0.38 0.42
N PRO A 80 17.10 -0.02 0.97
CA PRO A 80 18.32 0.09 0.17
C PRO A 80 18.59 -1.17 -0.66
N GLY A 81 19.08 -1.00 -1.88
CA GLY A 81 19.43 -2.07 -2.81
C GLY A 81 18.25 -2.72 -3.53
N VAL A 82 17.01 -2.31 -3.24
CA VAL A 82 15.82 -2.89 -3.88
C VAL A 82 15.59 -2.27 -5.26
N THR A 83 15.52 -3.14 -6.25
CA THR A 83 15.11 -2.81 -7.62
C THR A 83 13.77 -3.49 -7.91
N PHE A 84 12.80 -2.71 -8.38
CA PHE A 84 11.52 -3.24 -8.84
C PHE A 84 11.64 -3.82 -10.24
N THR A 85 10.87 -4.88 -10.52
CA THR A 85 10.76 -5.49 -11.85
C THR A 85 9.49 -5.02 -12.55
N GLY A 86 9.32 -5.39 -13.83
CA GLY A 86 8.16 -4.99 -14.63
C GLY A 86 8.32 -3.62 -15.28
N ALA A 87 7.25 -2.84 -15.32
CA ALA A 87 7.28 -1.54 -15.97
C ALA A 87 8.05 -0.50 -15.14
N THR A 88 8.62 0.50 -15.82
CA THR A 88 9.24 1.63 -15.12
C THR A 88 8.15 2.57 -14.59
N PRO A 89 8.08 2.81 -13.28
CA PRO A 89 7.09 3.72 -12.71
C PRO A 89 7.33 5.15 -13.19
N ALA A 90 6.26 5.80 -13.64
CA ALA A 90 6.28 7.19 -14.06
C ALA A 90 5.29 8.01 -13.23
N THR A 91 5.71 9.18 -12.76
CA THR A 91 4.84 10.09 -12.02
C THR A 91 3.65 10.52 -12.89
N GLY A 92 2.46 10.52 -12.33
CA GLY A 92 1.20 10.84 -13.01
C GLY A 92 0.53 9.65 -13.70
N GLY A 93 1.24 8.55 -13.95
CA GLY A 93 0.64 7.33 -14.51
C GLY A 93 -0.04 6.48 -13.45
N ILE A 94 -1.03 5.68 -13.88
CA ILE A 94 -1.69 4.68 -13.02
C ILE A 94 -0.99 3.34 -13.19
N PHE A 95 -0.52 2.78 -12.08
CA PHE A 95 0.18 1.51 -12.01
C PHE A 95 -0.42 0.65 -10.90
N CYS A 96 -0.20 -0.66 -10.97
CA CYS A 96 -0.38 -1.57 -9.84
C CYS A 96 0.99 -2.02 -9.34
N LEU A 97 1.23 -1.87 -8.04
CA LEU A 97 2.42 -2.33 -7.34
C LEU A 97 2.06 -3.58 -6.56
N SER A 98 2.68 -4.70 -6.95
CA SER A 98 2.71 -5.93 -6.16
C SER A 98 4.05 -6.02 -5.46
N ALA A 99 4.10 -5.89 -4.14
CA ALA A 99 5.34 -5.80 -3.40
C ALA A 99 5.32 -6.61 -2.10
N VAL A 100 6.50 -6.85 -1.55
CA VAL A 100 6.69 -7.53 -0.28
C VAL A 100 7.50 -6.61 0.63
N PHE A 101 7.04 -6.43 1.85
CA PHE A 101 7.76 -5.68 2.88
C PHE A 101 8.74 -6.57 3.66
N ASN A 102 9.80 -5.96 4.19
CA ASN A 102 10.65 -6.55 5.23
C ASN A 102 10.11 -6.24 6.64
N ALA A 103 10.74 -6.82 7.67
CA ALA A 103 10.41 -6.61 9.08
C ALA A 103 10.65 -5.19 9.60
N SER A 104 11.14 -4.28 8.75
CA SER A 104 11.26 -2.83 9.01
C SER A 104 10.18 -2.01 8.28
N SER A 105 9.16 -2.69 7.71
CA SER A 105 8.10 -2.08 6.90
C SER A 105 8.60 -1.31 5.67
N GLN A 106 9.71 -1.75 5.09
CA GLN A 106 10.21 -1.24 3.82
C GLN A 106 9.95 -2.26 2.72
N LEU A 107 9.60 -1.78 1.53
CA LEU A 107 9.47 -2.62 0.34
C LEU A 107 10.83 -3.28 0.06
N ASN A 108 10.87 -4.61 0.13
CA ASN A 108 12.03 -5.46 -0.03
C ASN A 108 12.11 -6.09 -1.43
N SER A 109 10.96 -6.21 -2.09
CA SER A 109 10.85 -6.64 -3.48
C SER A 109 9.50 -6.22 -4.04
N GLY A 110 9.37 -6.22 -5.36
CA GLY A 110 8.07 -6.02 -6.00
C GLY A 110 8.18 -5.83 -7.51
N SER A 111 7.01 -5.71 -8.12
CA SER A 111 6.86 -5.43 -9.53
C SER A 111 5.79 -4.37 -9.77
N PHE A 112 6.02 -3.54 -10.79
CA PHE A 112 5.01 -2.65 -11.34
C PHE A 112 4.36 -3.30 -12.56
N SER A 113 3.03 -3.26 -12.64
CA SER A 113 2.29 -3.59 -13.85
C SER A 113 2.65 -2.63 -15.00
N ALA A 114 2.32 -3.01 -16.23
CA ALA A 114 2.30 -2.04 -17.34
C ALA A 114 1.47 -0.80 -16.93
N PRO A 115 1.88 0.41 -17.37
CA PRO A 115 1.07 1.60 -17.15
C PRO A 115 -0.29 1.39 -17.82
N LEU A 116 -1.37 1.69 -17.10
CA LEU A 116 -2.66 1.84 -17.75
C LEU A 116 -2.57 3.11 -18.60
N ALA A 117 -2.35 2.95 -19.91
CA ALA A 117 -2.38 4.07 -20.84
C ALA A 117 -3.77 4.72 -20.79
N ALA A 118 -3.86 6.04 -21.01
CA ALA A 118 -5.17 6.71 -21.13
C ALA A 118 -6.07 6.05 -22.20
N ALA A 119 -5.49 5.41 -23.22
CA ALA A 119 -6.21 4.61 -24.22
C ALA A 119 -6.69 3.25 -23.69
N GLU A 120 -5.96 2.62 -22.77
CA GLU A 120 -6.31 1.33 -22.18
C GLU A 120 -7.36 1.46 -21.06
N ILE A 121 -7.44 2.64 -20.43
CA ILE A 121 -8.57 3.04 -19.57
C ILE A 121 -9.89 2.99 -20.36
N ASN A 122 -9.88 3.31 -21.64
CA ASN A 122 -11.09 3.30 -22.49
C ASN A 122 -11.51 1.87 -22.89
N SER A 123 -10.55 0.96 -23.11
CA SER A 123 -10.82 -0.44 -23.48
C SER A 123 -11.34 -1.30 -22.32
N LEU A 124 -10.97 -0.98 -21.07
CA LEU A 124 -11.52 -1.65 -19.87
C LEU A 124 -12.97 -1.23 -19.54
N GLN A 125 -13.46 -0.12 -20.10
CA GLN A 125 -14.85 0.30 -19.97
C GLN A 125 -15.81 -0.46 -20.90
N GLY A 126 -15.29 -1.15 -21.93
CA GLY A 126 -16.07 -1.95 -22.87
C GLY A 126 -16.29 -3.43 -22.47
N ALA A 127 -15.50 -3.97 -21.54
CA ALA A 127 -15.53 -5.40 -21.17
C ALA A 127 -16.25 -5.72 -19.85
N GLY A 128 -16.85 -4.72 -19.19
CA GLY A 128 -17.68 -4.92 -18.00
C GLY A 128 -16.96 -4.67 -16.67
N GLY A 129 -16.94 -3.41 -16.23
CA GLY A 129 -16.99 -3.11 -14.80
C GLY A 129 -15.86 -2.29 -14.18
N TYR A 130 -15.44 -1.16 -14.75
CA TYR A 130 -14.95 -0.05 -13.91
C TYR A 130 -15.21 1.30 -14.59
N ARG A 131 -16.27 2.00 -14.14
CA ARG A 131 -16.63 3.34 -14.63
C ARG A 131 -15.87 4.40 -13.83
N VAL A 132 -15.02 5.18 -14.47
CA VAL A 132 -14.63 6.52 -14.00
C VAL A 132 -14.65 7.44 -15.22
N GLY A 133 -15.66 8.29 -15.27
CA GLY A 133 -15.89 9.21 -16.39
C GLY A 133 -14.95 10.41 -16.39
N ARG A 134 -14.67 10.91 -17.59
CA ARG A 134 -15.12 12.24 -18.04
C ARG A 134 -14.96 12.33 -19.56
N SER A 135 -16.09 12.38 -20.26
CA SER A 135 -16.17 12.95 -21.61
C SER A 135 -15.68 14.39 -21.55
N TYR A 136 -14.70 14.74 -22.36
CA TYR A 136 -14.53 16.12 -22.79
C TYR A 136 -15.08 16.18 -24.22
N ASN A 137 -16.12 17.01 -24.40
CA ASN A 137 -16.64 17.42 -25.70
C ASN A 137 -15.53 18.13 -26.48
N ASP A 138 -15.40 17.79 -27.76
CA ASP A 138 -15.72 18.70 -28.87
C ASP A 138 -16.09 17.87 -30.11
#